data_AF-A0A2V3I7C5-F1
#
_entry.id   AF-A0A2V3I7C5-F1
#
_cell.length_a   1.000
_cell.length_b   1.000
_cell.length_c   1.000
_cell.angle_alpha   90.00
_cell.angle_beta   90.00
_cell.angle_gamma   90.00
#
_symmetry.space_group_name_H-M   'P 1'
#
loop_
_entity.id
_entity.type
_entity.pdbx_description
1 polymer ?
#
loop_
_entity_poly.entity_id
_entity_poly.type
_entity_poly.pdbx_seq_one_letter_code
_entity_poly.pdbx_strand_id
1 'polypeptide(L)'
;NKGVLVSRIQKTLSVGNLGIGNKRKFVPTRWSITAVDDTISKSLIKEIKQFPTIDEFRVYYLKNLDNLYVSVLLPIEWQFEWIEAWFPKTTWNNWGTDPYLLGDHESYKGRTTYAQVGGCYYSTRLAVAESLRNERKQAGAILLREIHPGYILPVGVWNVRESIRRQLKLNHVSFDNLSDCLRFAFSLLTINSDDWIGTSYLLKQLLFQKRITDFF
;
A
#
# COMPACT_ATOMS: atom_id res chain seq x y z
N ASN A 1 -20.92 11.27 -1.41
CA ASN A 1 -21.20 11.07 -2.85
C ASN A 1 -20.03 10.59 -3.75
N LYS A 2 -18.84 10.24 -3.24
CA LYS A 2 -17.70 9.78 -4.10
C LYS A 2 -17.59 8.25 -4.32
N GLY A 3 -18.24 7.41 -3.49
CA GLY A 3 -18.15 5.95 -3.58
C GLY A 3 -18.98 5.30 -4.71
N VAL A 4 -19.99 6.00 -5.24
CA VAL A 4 -20.90 5.49 -6.29
C VAL A 4 -20.24 5.45 -7.67
N LEU A 5 -19.22 6.29 -7.92
CA LEU A 5 -18.56 6.39 -9.22
C LEU A 5 -17.63 5.20 -9.48
N VAL A 6 -16.87 4.75 -8.48
CA VAL A 6 -15.90 3.66 -8.64
C VAL A 6 -16.58 2.32 -8.90
N SER A 7 -17.65 2.01 -8.16
CA SER A 7 -18.41 0.77 -8.35
C SER A 7 -19.13 0.71 -9.70
N ARG A 8 -19.63 1.84 -10.21
CA ARG A 8 -20.18 1.94 -11.58
C ARG A 8 -19.11 1.72 -12.64
N ILE A 9 -17.93 2.33 -12.50
CA ILE A 9 -16.82 2.16 -13.46
C ILE A 9 -16.35 0.69 -13.48
N GLN A 10 -16.21 0.06 -12.31
CA GLN A 10 -15.88 -1.36 -12.19
C GLN A 10 -16.91 -2.24 -12.90
N LYS A 11 -18.21 -1.99 -12.68
CA LYS A 11 -19.29 -2.74 -13.33
C LYS A 11 -19.29 -2.54 -14.85
N THR A 12 -19.04 -1.34 -15.34
CA THR A 12 -18.97 -1.04 -16.79
C THR A 12 -17.78 -1.72 -17.47
N LEU A 13 -16.62 -1.78 -16.80
CA LEU A 13 -15.42 -2.46 -17.32
C LEU A 13 -15.52 -3.98 -17.29
N SER A 14 -16.12 -4.55 -16.24
CA SER A 14 -16.34 -6.00 -16.13
C SER A 14 -17.36 -6.54 -17.14
N VAL A 15 -18.25 -5.68 -17.65
CA VAL A 15 -19.26 -6.05 -18.67
C VAL A 15 -18.74 -5.81 -20.10
N GLY A 16 -17.51 -5.29 -20.29
CA GLY A 16 -16.89 -5.15 -21.62
C GLY A 16 -17.49 -4.04 -22.49
N ASN A 17 -18.19 -3.06 -21.91
CA ASN A 17 -18.93 -2.02 -22.65
C ASN A 17 -18.06 -0.87 -23.20
N LEU A 18 -16.75 -0.86 -22.96
CA LEU A 18 -15.83 0.20 -23.42
C LEU A 18 -14.94 -0.22 -24.62
N GLY A 19 -15.31 -1.28 -25.34
CA GLY A 19 -14.59 -1.74 -26.53
C GLY A 19 -15.25 -1.30 -27.84
N ILE A 20 -14.45 -0.75 -28.77
CA ILE A 20 -14.86 -0.51 -30.17
C ILE A 20 -15.04 -1.87 -30.87
N GLY A 21 -16.29 -2.24 -31.16
CA GLY A 21 -16.64 -3.40 -32.00
C GLY A 21 -16.18 -4.77 -31.48
N ASN A 22 -15.77 -5.65 -32.40
CA ASN A 22 -15.47 -7.08 -32.19
C ASN A 22 -14.21 -7.39 -31.34
N LYS A 23 -13.61 -6.40 -30.66
CA LYS A 23 -12.46 -6.59 -29.74
C LYS A 23 -12.85 -6.56 -28.26
N ARG A 24 -14.11 -6.84 -27.93
CA ARG A 24 -14.56 -6.97 -26.52
C ARG A 24 -13.90 -8.20 -25.88
N LYS A 25 -12.85 -7.98 -25.09
CA LYS A 25 -12.29 -9.01 -24.20
C LYS A 25 -13.05 -8.97 -22.88
N PHE A 26 -13.63 -10.11 -22.50
CA PHE A 26 -14.13 -10.30 -21.14
C PHE A 26 -12.94 -10.25 -20.19
N VAL A 27 -12.86 -9.20 -19.37
CA VAL A 27 -11.86 -9.09 -18.31
C VAL A 27 -12.52 -9.63 -17.05
N PRO A 28 -11.98 -10.69 -16.41
CA PRO A 28 -12.50 -11.17 -15.14
C PRO A 28 -12.62 -9.99 -14.16
N THR A 29 -13.72 -9.91 -13.40
CA THR A 29 -14.05 -8.78 -12.51
C THR A 29 -12.90 -8.38 -11.57
N ARG A 30 -12.09 -9.35 -11.11
CA ARG A 30 -10.87 -9.08 -10.32
C ARG A 30 -9.84 -8.23 -11.06
N TRP A 31 -9.63 -8.47 -12.35
CA TRP A 31 -8.70 -7.69 -13.18
C TRP A 31 -9.28 -6.32 -13.54
N SER A 32 -10.61 -6.21 -13.67
CA SER A 32 -11.27 -4.90 -13.82
C SER A 32 -11.06 -4.03 -12.58
N ILE A 33 -11.20 -4.59 -11.37
CA ILE A 33 -11.01 -3.86 -10.11
C ILE A 33 -9.57 -3.34 -10.02
N THR A 34 -8.58 -4.21 -10.24
CA THR A 34 -7.17 -3.81 -10.18
C THR A 34 -6.83 -2.76 -11.25
N ALA A 35 -7.32 -2.92 -12.48
CA ALA A 35 -7.07 -1.96 -13.55
C ALA A 35 -7.69 -0.58 -13.25
N VAL A 36 -8.88 -0.55 -12.64
CA VAL A 36 -9.52 0.69 -12.18
C VAL A 36 -8.68 1.34 -11.09
N ASP A 37 -8.24 0.57 -10.10
CA ASP A 37 -7.43 1.09 -9.01
C ASP A 37 -6.11 1.67 -9.52
N ASP A 38 -5.43 0.94 -10.40
CA ASP A 38 -4.18 1.38 -11.00
C ASP A 38 -4.36 2.69 -11.78
N THR A 39 -5.40 2.76 -12.61
CA THR A 39 -5.69 3.96 -13.43
C THR A 39 -5.99 5.17 -12.56
N ILE A 40 -6.88 5.02 -11.56
CA ILE A 40 -7.26 6.12 -10.67
C ILE A 40 -6.04 6.56 -9.85
N SER A 41 -5.35 5.62 -9.20
CA SER A 41 -4.19 5.94 -8.37
C SER A 41 -3.09 6.63 -9.17
N LYS A 42 -2.78 6.20 -10.41
CA LYS A 42 -1.83 6.91 -11.29
C LYS A 42 -2.24 8.36 -11.56
N SER A 43 -3.53 8.62 -11.80
CA SER A 43 -4.03 9.98 -12.00
C SER A 43 -3.85 10.84 -10.74
N LEU A 44 -4.18 10.29 -9.55
CA LEU A 44 -4.00 10.99 -8.29
C LEU A 44 -2.53 11.24 -8.00
N ILE A 45 -1.66 10.26 -8.27
CA ILE A 45 -0.22 10.36 -8.03
C ILE A 45 0.41 11.48 -8.87
N LYS A 46 -0.06 11.69 -10.11
CA LYS A 46 0.39 12.84 -10.92
C LYS A 46 0.09 14.18 -10.27
N GLU A 47 -1.05 14.28 -9.58
CA GLU A 47 -1.48 15.48 -8.87
C GLU A 47 -0.72 15.66 -7.55
N ILE A 48 -0.63 14.62 -6.70
CA ILE A 48 0.06 14.72 -5.40
C ILE A 48 1.54 15.04 -5.53
N LYS A 49 2.19 14.65 -6.64
CA LYS A 49 3.59 15.00 -6.92
C LYS A 49 3.84 16.50 -7.08
N GLN A 50 2.79 17.30 -7.30
CA GLN A 50 2.86 18.75 -7.37
C GLN A 50 2.70 19.42 -6.00
N PHE A 51 2.37 18.65 -4.96
CA PHE A 51 2.19 19.15 -3.60
C PHE A 51 3.50 19.10 -2.81
N PRO A 52 3.66 19.97 -1.80
CA PRO A 52 4.79 19.89 -0.88
C PRO A 52 4.75 18.59 -0.10
N THR A 53 5.92 18.11 0.33
CA THR A 53 6.00 16.94 1.20
C THR A 53 5.37 17.21 2.56
N ILE A 54 5.03 16.14 3.30
CA ILE A 54 4.84 16.23 4.75
C ILE A 54 6.16 16.65 5.42
N ASP A 55 6.05 17.20 6.63
CA ASP A 55 7.16 17.84 7.31
C ASP A 55 7.73 16.93 8.43
N GLU A 56 7.01 15.85 8.75
CA GLU A 56 7.28 14.89 9.81
C GLU A 56 7.08 13.43 9.35
N PHE A 57 7.66 12.49 10.08
CA PHE A 57 7.38 11.06 9.90
C PHE A 57 6.07 10.71 10.59
N ARG A 58 5.20 9.93 9.95
CA ARG A 58 3.90 9.55 10.53
C ARG A 58 3.72 8.04 10.54
N VAL A 59 3.35 7.48 11.68
CA VAL A 59 2.98 6.07 11.81
C VAL A 59 1.49 5.95 12.11
N TYR A 60 0.78 5.24 11.26
CA TYR A 60 -0.59 4.83 11.47
C TYR A 60 -0.63 3.32 11.69
N TYR A 61 -1.55 2.82 12.51
CA TYR A 61 -1.77 1.39 12.68
C TYR A 61 -3.26 1.06 12.82
N LEU A 62 -3.64 -0.14 12.40
CA LEU A 62 -5.00 -0.64 12.53
C LEU A 62 -4.99 -2.16 12.65
N LYS A 63 -5.67 -2.70 13.66
CA LYS A 63 -6.00 -4.14 13.72
C LYS A 63 -7.42 -4.34 13.21
N ASN A 64 -7.59 -5.19 12.18
CA ASN A 64 -8.89 -5.49 11.61
C ASN A 64 -8.94 -6.93 11.10
N LEU A 65 -9.97 -7.71 11.48
CA LEU A 65 -10.14 -9.10 11.07
C LEU A 65 -8.88 -9.96 11.26
N ASP A 66 -8.20 -9.82 12.41
CA ASP A 66 -6.93 -10.49 12.71
C ASP A 66 -5.78 -10.21 11.71
N ASN A 67 -5.88 -9.08 11.02
CA ASN A 67 -4.78 -8.49 10.28
C ASN A 67 -4.29 -7.26 11.04
N LEU A 68 -2.98 -7.08 11.09
CA LEU A 68 -2.35 -5.86 11.58
C LEU A 68 -1.82 -5.08 10.38
N TYR A 69 -2.26 -3.83 10.23
CA TYR A 69 -1.78 -2.91 9.22
C TYR A 69 -0.95 -1.84 9.91
N VAL A 70 0.25 -1.56 9.40
CA VAL A 70 1.12 -0.46 9.83
C VAL A 70 1.50 0.35 8.59
N SER A 71 1.16 1.63 8.58
CA SER A 71 1.49 2.55 7.48
C SER A 71 2.46 3.61 7.99
N VAL A 72 3.61 3.72 7.34
CA VAL A 72 4.63 4.73 7.63
C VAL A 72 4.67 5.73 6.47
N LEU A 73 4.34 6.99 6.75
CA LEU A 73 4.53 8.09 5.79
C LEU A 73 5.81 8.84 6.12
N LEU A 74 6.56 9.15 5.07
CA LEU A 74 7.90 9.71 5.10
C LEU A 74 7.90 11.12 4.46
N PRO A 75 8.64 12.09 5.02
CA PRO A 75 8.77 13.45 4.48
C PRO A 75 9.68 13.50 3.24
N ILE A 76 9.27 12.78 2.19
CA ILE A 76 10.03 12.58 0.94
C ILE A 76 9.09 12.62 -0.26
N GLU A 77 9.66 12.75 -1.45
CA GLU A 77 8.89 12.65 -2.70
C GLU A 77 8.21 11.29 -2.85
N TRP A 78 7.14 11.25 -3.63
CA TRP A 78 6.31 10.07 -3.80
C TRP A 78 7.14 8.82 -4.12
N GLN A 79 7.07 7.87 -3.21
CA GLN A 79 7.54 6.50 -3.32
C GLN A 79 6.52 5.66 -2.58
N PHE A 80 6.23 4.46 -3.06
CA PHE A 80 5.23 3.62 -2.42
C PHE A 80 5.71 2.19 -2.34
N GLU A 81 5.51 1.56 -1.19
CA GLU A 81 5.82 0.17 -0.96
C GLU A 81 4.73 -0.50 -0.14
N TRP A 82 4.41 -1.73 -0.53
CA TRP A 82 3.45 -2.59 0.15
C TRP A 82 4.08 -3.96 0.37
N ILE A 83 4.13 -4.40 1.62
CA ILE A 83 4.69 -5.69 2.02
C ILE A 83 3.66 -6.45 2.85
N GLU A 84 3.39 -7.70 2.45
CA GLU A 84 2.54 -8.62 3.19
C GLU A 84 3.39 -9.71 3.82
N ALA A 85 3.07 -10.03 5.07
CA ALA A 85 3.58 -11.17 5.78
C ALA A 85 2.45 -12.14 6.12
N TRP A 86 2.55 -13.38 5.63
CA TRP A 86 1.59 -14.44 5.87
C TRP A 86 2.14 -15.42 6.91
N PHE A 87 1.50 -15.46 8.08
CA PHE A 87 1.86 -16.40 9.15
C PHE A 87 1.54 -17.85 8.76
N PRO A 88 2.21 -18.84 9.39
CA PRO A 88 1.86 -20.25 9.26
C PRO A 88 0.36 -20.52 9.44
N LYS A 89 -0.20 -21.48 8.71
CA LYS A 89 -1.63 -21.84 8.71
C LYS A 89 -2.57 -20.77 8.16
N THR A 90 -2.05 -19.80 7.42
CA THR A 90 -2.87 -18.87 6.64
C THR A 90 -3.03 -19.36 5.20
N THR A 91 -3.99 -18.80 4.46
CA THR A 91 -4.35 -19.24 3.10
C THR A 91 -3.19 -19.32 2.12
N TRP A 92 -2.15 -18.49 2.30
CA TRP A 92 -0.99 -18.41 1.42
C TRP A 92 0.29 -18.96 2.05
N ASN A 93 0.23 -19.41 3.31
CA ASN A 93 1.32 -20.07 4.03
C ASN A 93 0.77 -21.23 4.88
N ASN A 94 0.11 -22.19 4.22
CA ASN A 94 -0.63 -23.25 4.93
C ASN A 94 0.29 -24.33 5.52
N TRP A 95 1.49 -24.51 4.95
CA TRP A 95 2.45 -25.55 5.33
C TRP A 95 3.81 -25.03 5.79
N GLY A 96 4.04 -23.70 5.83
CA GLY A 96 5.30 -23.14 6.31
C GLY A 96 5.40 -23.14 7.84
N THR A 97 6.63 -23.19 8.32
CA THR A 97 6.98 -23.09 9.75
C THR A 97 7.14 -21.64 10.20
N ASP A 98 7.54 -20.77 9.27
CA ASP A 98 7.87 -19.37 9.51
C ASP A 98 7.00 -18.44 8.64
N PRO A 99 6.81 -17.17 9.04
CA PRO A 99 6.09 -16.19 8.23
C PRO A 99 6.74 -15.99 6.86
N TYR A 100 5.94 -15.98 5.79
CA TYR A 100 6.39 -15.69 4.45
C TYR A 100 6.17 -14.20 4.15
N LEU A 101 7.21 -13.47 3.71
CA LEU A 101 7.12 -12.06 3.36
C LEU A 101 7.24 -11.87 1.84
N LEU A 102 6.38 -11.02 1.27
CA LEU A 102 6.48 -10.57 -0.12
C LEU A 102 6.14 -9.08 -0.20
N GLY A 103 6.98 -8.33 -0.90
CA GLY A 103 6.83 -6.90 -1.06
C GLY A 103 6.92 -6.45 -2.50
N ASP A 104 6.18 -5.39 -2.82
CA ASP A 104 6.28 -4.66 -4.07
C ASP A 104 6.44 -3.16 -3.79
N HIS A 105 7.29 -2.49 -4.57
CA HIS A 105 7.55 -1.06 -4.45
C HIS A 105 7.48 -0.32 -5.78
N GLU A 106 7.27 0.98 -5.75
CA GLU A 106 7.47 1.92 -6.84
C GLU A 106 8.29 3.13 -6.38
N SER A 107 9.24 3.53 -7.21
CA SER A 107 9.96 4.78 -7.03
C SER A 107 9.15 5.97 -7.55
N TYR A 108 9.73 7.17 -7.49
CA TYR A 108 9.10 8.37 -8.06
C TYR A 108 8.72 8.21 -9.54
N LYS A 109 9.43 7.41 -10.33
CA LYS A 109 9.08 7.17 -11.75
C LYS A 109 7.88 6.23 -11.93
N GLY A 110 7.42 5.58 -10.87
CA GLY A 110 6.38 4.56 -10.90
C GLY A 110 6.92 3.20 -11.34
N ARG A 111 6.01 2.24 -11.53
CA ARG A 111 6.30 0.88 -12.03
C ARG A 111 5.91 0.70 -13.49
N THR A 112 6.71 -0.10 -14.19
CA THR A 112 6.43 -0.58 -15.55
C THR A 112 5.90 -2.02 -15.57
N THR A 113 6.15 -2.79 -14.51
CA THR A 113 5.72 -4.19 -14.36
C THR A 113 4.56 -4.32 -13.37
N TYR A 114 3.73 -5.35 -13.58
CA TYR A 114 2.63 -5.67 -12.68
C TYR A 114 3.15 -6.11 -11.29
N ALA A 115 2.44 -5.73 -10.22
CA ALA A 115 2.80 -6.10 -8.85
C ALA A 115 2.65 -7.61 -8.61
N GLN A 116 3.66 -8.24 -8.01
CA GLN A 116 3.66 -9.67 -7.65
C GLN A 116 2.63 -9.99 -6.56
N VAL A 117 2.49 -9.11 -5.56
CA VAL A 117 1.45 -9.17 -4.50
C VAL A 117 0.04 -8.96 -5.10
N GLY A 118 -0.04 -8.46 -6.34
CA GLY A 118 -1.28 -8.40 -7.10
C GLY A 118 -2.20 -7.25 -6.68
N GLY A 119 -3.50 -7.54 -6.56
CA GLY A 119 -4.54 -6.51 -6.40
C GLY A 119 -4.46 -5.69 -5.11
N CYS A 120 -3.93 -6.27 -4.02
CA CYS A 120 -3.76 -5.57 -2.74
C CYS A 120 -2.87 -4.33 -2.91
N TYR A 121 -1.75 -4.45 -3.63
CA TYR A 121 -0.83 -3.34 -3.91
C TYR A 121 -1.54 -2.13 -4.53
N TYR A 122 -2.33 -2.34 -5.58
CA TYR A 122 -2.99 -1.23 -6.28
C TYR A 122 -4.11 -0.60 -5.44
N SER A 123 -4.80 -1.42 -4.65
CA SER A 123 -5.83 -0.93 -3.74
C SER A 123 -5.28 -0.12 -2.58
N THR A 124 -4.17 -0.55 -1.98
CA THR A 124 -3.51 0.20 -0.90
C THR A 124 -2.89 1.48 -1.41
N ARG A 125 -2.24 1.42 -2.58
CA ARG A 125 -1.70 2.62 -3.26
C ARG A 125 -2.78 3.65 -3.56
N LEU A 126 -3.96 3.21 -4.03
CA LEU A 126 -5.10 4.09 -4.25
C LEU A 126 -5.55 4.76 -2.95
N ALA A 127 -5.68 4.01 -1.86
CA ALA A 127 -6.10 4.56 -0.57
C ALA A 127 -5.11 5.62 -0.03
N VAL A 128 -3.80 5.37 -0.15
CA VAL A 128 -2.77 6.35 0.25
C VAL A 128 -2.84 7.60 -0.63
N ALA A 129 -2.91 7.43 -1.96
CA ALA A 129 -2.96 8.55 -2.90
C ALA A 129 -4.21 9.43 -2.68
N GLU A 130 -5.35 8.82 -2.33
CA GLU A 130 -6.56 9.56 -1.94
C GLU A 130 -6.36 10.36 -0.66
N SER A 131 -5.72 9.80 0.37
CA SER A 131 -5.46 10.50 1.64
C SER A 131 -4.57 11.72 1.42
N LEU A 132 -3.42 11.51 0.79
CA LEU A 132 -2.45 12.58 0.52
C LEU A 132 -3.02 13.69 -0.36
N ARG A 133 -3.83 13.32 -1.36
CA ARG A 133 -4.53 14.31 -2.18
C ARG A 133 -5.50 15.16 -1.35
N ASN A 134 -6.25 14.55 -0.43
CA ASN A 134 -7.19 15.29 0.41
C ASN A 134 -6.45 16.28 1.34
N GLU A 135 -5.28 15.88 1.84
CA GLU A 135 -4.40 16.74 2.65
C GLU A 135 -3.60 17.76 1.82
N ARG A 136 -3.60 17.64 0.48
CA ARG A 136 -2.76 18.40 -0.44
C ARG A 136 -1.28 18.34 -0.09
N LYS A 137 -0.82 17.13 0.22
CA LYS A 137 0.56 16.82 0.59
C LYS A 137 1.11 15.66 -0.24
N GLN A 138 2.43 15.51 -0.22
CA GLN A 138 3.17 14.40 -0.82
C GLN A 138 3.93 13.65 0.28
N ALA A 139 4.13 12.34 0.11
CA ALA A 139 4.95 11.55 1.02
C ALA A 139 5.47 10.29 0.31
N GLY A 140 6.58 9.76 0.82
CA GLY A 140 6.90 8.35 0.66
C GLY A 140 6.01 7.53 1.59
N ALA A 141 5.59 6.35 1.17
CA ALA A 141 4.66 5.52 1.93
C ALA A 141 5.12 4.07 1.96
N ILE A 142 5.40 3.55 3.16
CA ILE A 142 5.76 2.15 3.40
C ILE A 142 4.65 1.52 4.22
N LEU A 143 3.96 0.55 3.64
CA LEU A 143 2.83 -0.10 4.26
C LEU A 143 3.15 -1.57 4.49
N LEU A 144 3.00 -2.00 5.74
CA LEU A 144 3.30 -3.33 6.23
C LEU A 144 2.01 -3.98 6.71
N ARG A 145 1.83 -5.27 6.39
CA ARG A 145 0.67 -6.03 6.83
C ARG A 145 1.07 -7.39 7.36
N GLU A 146 0.68 -7.69 8.58
CA GLU A 146 0.70 -9.04 9.14
C GLU A 146 -0.68 -9.69 9.02
N ILE A 147 -0.69 -10.91 8.50
CA ILE A 147 -1.89 -11.72 8.31
C ILE A 147 -1.76 -12.90 9.27
N HIS A 148 -2.52 -12.89 10.36
CA HIS A 148 -2.46 -13.94 11.38
C HIS A 148 -3.45 -15.08 11.09
N PRO A 149 -3.26 -16.26 11.73
CA PRO A 149 -4.06 -17.46 11.45
C PRO A 149 -5.56 -17.32 11.75
N GLY A 150 -5.98 -16.35 12.56
CA GLY A 150 -7.40 -16.07 12.81
C GLY A 150 -8.10 -15.40 11.62
N TYR A 151 -7.36 -15.05 10.55
CA TYR A 151 -7.94 -14.60 9.29
C TYR A 151 -8.47 -15.78 8.46
N ILE A 152 -9.63 -16.30 8.88
CA ILE A 152 -10.22 -17.53 8.33
C ILE A 152 -10.86 -17.31 6.94
N LEU A 153 -11.28 -16.08 6.62
CA LEU A 153 -11.98 -15.78 5.36
C LEU A 153 -11.30 -14.62 4.61
N PRO A 154 -10.72 -14.84 3.42
CA PRO A 154 -10.16 -13.77 2.61
C PRO A 154 -11.30 -12.91 2.02
N VAL A 155 -11.60 -11.79 2.67
CA VAL A 155 -12.65 -10.82 2.29
C VAL A 155 -12.30 -10.00 1.02
N GLY A 156 -11.16 -10.31 0.42
CA GLY A 156 -10.71 -9.74 -0.86
C GLY A 156 -10.07 -8.36 -0.75
N VAL A 157 -9.67 -7.85 -1.92
CA VAL A 157 -8.87 -6.63 -2.10
C VAL A 157 -9.59 -5.37 -1.60
N TRP A 158 -10.93 -5.35 -1.64
CA TRP A 158 -11.73 -4.23 -1.13
C TRP A 158 -11.57 -4.03 0.39
N ASN A 159 -11.52 -5.10 1.18
CA ASN A 159 -11.33 -5.01 2.62
C ASN A 159 -9.98 -4.36 2.98
N VAL A 160 -8.93 -4.70 2.23
CA VAL A 160 -7.61 -4.10 2.39
C VAL A 160 -7.68 -2.60 2.10
N ARG A 161 -8.33 -2.19 1.01
CA ARG A 161 -8.50 -0.77 0.67
C ARG A 161 -9.25 0.01 1.75
N GLU A 162 -10.39 -0.50 2.21
CA GLU A 162 -11.17 0.19 3.24
C GLU A 162 -10.46 0.21 4.58
N SER A 163 -9.68 -0.82 4.91
CA SER A 163 -8.84 -0.83 6.11
C SER A 163 -7.79 0.27 6.06
N ILE A 164 -7.06 0.44 4.95
CA ILE A 164 -6.10 1.54 4.79
C ILE A 164 -6.80 2.90 4.79
N ARG A 165 -7.94 3.05 4.10
CA ARG A 165 -8.72 4.31 4.12
C ARG A 165 -9.18 4.69 5.52
N ARG A 166 -9.59 3.70 6.32
CA ARG A 166 -9.96 3.92 7.72
C ARG A 166 -8.74 4.28 8.55
N GLN A 167 -7.66 3.52 8.42
CA GLN A 167 -6.41 3.74 9.13
C GLN A 167 -5.87 5.16 8.94
N LEU A 168 -5.80 5.65 7.70
CA LEU A 168 -5.28 6.99 7.38
C LEU A 168 -6.20 8.14 7.82
N LYS A 169 -7.46 7.86 8.19
CA LYS A 169 -8.37 8.85 8.79
C LYS A 169 -8.29 8.89 10.31
N LEU A 170 -7.67 7.89 10.93
CA LEU A 170 -7.43 7.87 12.38
C LEU A 170 -6.22 8.75 12.71
N ASN A 171 -6.01 8.97 14.01
CA ASN A 171 -4.83 9.66 14.49
C ASN A 171 -3.57 8.85 14.16
N HIS A 172 -2.50 9.55 13.79
CA HIS A 172 -1.16 9.00 13.65
C HIS A 172 -0.29 9.41 14.83
N VAL A 173 0.83 8.71 14.99
CA VAL A 173 1.93 9.13 15.85
C VAL A 173 2.98 9.79 14.96
N SER A 174 3.36 11.02 15.28
CA SER A 174 4.37 11.80 14.55
C SER A 174 5.75 11.64 15.19
N PHE A 175 6.80 11.67 14.35
CA PHE A 175 8.20 11.60 14.78
C PHE A 175 9.05 12.57 13.95
N ASP A 176 10.11 13.09 14.57
CA ASP A 176 11.05 14.01 13.91
C ASP A 176 12.20 13.28 13.20
N ASN A 177 12.46 12.02 13.58
CA ASN A 177 13.55 11.22 13.01
C ASN A 177 13.08 9.83 12.59
N LEU A 178 13.76 9.29 11.58
CA LEU A 178 13.46 7.98 11.00
C LEU A 178 13.64 6.84 12.02
N SER A 179 14.66 6.91 12.87
CA SER A 179 14.99 5.84 13.82
C SER A 179 13.88 5.60 14.85
N ASP A 180 13.35 6.66 15.45
CA ASP A 180 12.26 6.59 16.42
C ASP A 180 10.96 6.14 15.76
N CYS A 181 10.70 6.65 14.54
CA CYS A 181 9.57 6.24 13.72
C CYS A 181 9.59 4.72 13.45
N LEU A 182 10.72 4.19 12.99
CA LEU A 182 10.87 2.77 12.68
C LEU A 182 10.82 1.91 13.93
N ARG A 183 11.46 2.35 15.04
CA ARG A 183 11.40 1.65 16.32
C ARG A 183 9.95 1.49 16.80
N PHE A 184 9.16 2.56 16.70
CA PHE A 184 7.73 2.49 17.05
C PHE A 184 6.96 1.59 16.08
N ALA A 185 7.13 1.76 14.76
CA ALA A 185 6.44 0.95 13.77
C ALA A 185 6.71 -0.56 13.95
N PHE A 186 7.96 -0.95 14.17
CA PHE A 186 8.34 -2.34 14.40
C PHE A 186 7.91 -2.87 15.76
N SER A 187 7.81 -2.03 16.79
CA SER A 187 7.28 -2.45 18.11
C SER A 187 5.82 -2.90 18.08
N LEU A 188 5.08 -2.51 17.03
CA LEU A 188 3.70 -2.94 16.82
C LEU A 188 3.61 -4.30 16.12
N LEU A 189 4.61 -4.65 15.31
CA LEU A 189 4.66 -5.85 14.50
C LEU A 189 5.16 -7.04 15.34
N THR A 190 4.73 -8.24 14.95
CA THR A 190 5.12 -9.49 15.61
C THR A 190 6.41 -10.05 15.00
N ILE A 191 6.62 -9.85 13.70
CA ILE A 191 7.80 -10.31 12.97
C ILE A 191 9.00 -9.40 13.28
N ASN A 192 10.20 -9.99 13.31
CA ASN A 192 11.44 -9.26 13.56
C ASN A 192 11.66 -8.15 12.51
N SER A 193 12.11 -6.98 12.96
CA SER A 193 12.46 -5.86 12.09
C SER A 193 13.45 -6.22 10.99
N ASP A 194 14.38 -7.14 11.25
CA ASP A 194 15.40 -7.55 10.28
C ASP A 194 14.79 -8.23 9.04
N ASP A 195 13.71 -9.00 9.21
CA ASP A 195 13.00 -9.66 8.11
C ASP A 195 12.27 -8.64 7.24
N TRP A 196 11.66 -7.62 7.86
CA TRP A 196 11.01 -6.51 7.17
C TRP A 196 12.04 -5.66 6.41
N ILE A 197 13.14 -5.30 7.04
CA ILE A 197 14.23 -4.53 6.41
C ILE A 197 14.86 -5.36 5.29
N GLY A 198 15.04 -6.67 5.49
CA GLY A 198 15.55 -7.61 4.50
C GLY A 198 14.65 -7.76 3.28
N THR A 199 13.35 -7.53 3.41
CA THR A 199 12.38 -7.62 2.31
C THR A 199 12.15 -6.25 1.64
N SER A 200 12.10 -5.18 2.42
CA SER A 200 11.77 -3.83 1.96
C SER A 200 12.86 -3.23 1.08
N TYR A 201 12.47 -2.70 -0.06
CA TYR A 201 13.33 -1.91 -0.93
C TYR A 201 13.50 -0.49 -0.40
N LEU A 202 12.39 0.16 0.00
CA LEU A 202 12.45 1.57 0.44
C LEU A 202 13.18 1.72 1.77
N LEU A 203 12.98 0.82 2.74
CA LEU A 203 13.73 0.86 3.99
C LEU A 203 15.22 0.66 3.75
N LYS A 204 15.62 -0.27 2.87
CA LYS A 204 17.03 -0.44 2.52
C LYS A 204 17.61 0.82 1.89
N GLN A 205 16.89 1.46 0.99
CA GLN A 205 17.34 2.73 0.42
C GLN A 205 17.50 3.78 1.52
N LEU A 206 16.53 3.95 2.41
CA LEU A 206 16.60 4.96 3.47
C LEU A 206 17.68 4.69 4.51
N LEU A 207 17.96 3.42 4.83
CA LEU A 207 18.93 3.02 5.85
C LEU A 207 20.36 2.97 5.31
N PHE A 208 20.56 2.52 4.06
CA PHE A 208 21.89 2.30 3.50
C PHE A 208 22.32 3.38 2.50
N GLN A 209 21.39 4.05 1.83
CA GLN A 209 21.69 5.12 0.90
C GLN A 209 21.60 6.46 1.63
N LYS A 210 22.72 6.88 2.24
CA LYS A 210 22.89 8.26 2.72
C LYS A 210 22.53 9.23 1.58
N ARG A 211 21.70 10.23 1.86
CA ARG A 211 21.37 11.23 0.85
C ARG A 211 22.59 12.08 0.57
N ILE A 212 22.72 12.56 -0.65
CA ILE A 212 23.79 13.52 -1.03
C ILE A 212 23.74 14.78 -0.16
N THR A 213 22.59 15.11 0.44
CA THR A 213 22.44 16.21 1.41
C THR A 213 23.12 15.96 2.76
N ASP A 214 23.49 14.72 3.09
CA ASP A 214 24.24 14.40 4.32
C ASP A 214 25.77 14.55 4.11
N PHE A 215 26.20 14.96 2.90
CA PHE A 215 27.60 15.14 2.53
C PHE A 215 28.05 16.61 2.42
N PHE A 216 27.16 17.59 2.64
CA PHE A 216 27.46 19.02 2.55
C PHE A 216 27.08 19.78 3.82
#